data_AF-A0A6G3ZBY0-F1
#
_entry.id   AF-A0A6G3ZBY0-F1
#
_cell.length_a   1.000
_cell.length_b   1.000
_cell.length_c   1.000
_cell.angle_alpha   90.00
_cell.angle_beta   90.00
_cell.angle_gamma   90.00
#
_symmetry.space_group_name_H-M   'P 1'
#
loop_
_entity.id
_entity.type
_entity.pdbx_description
1 polymer ?
#
loop_
_entity_poly.entity_id
_entity_poly.type
_entity_poly.pdbx_seq_one_letter_code
_entity_poly.pdbx_strand_id
1 'polypeptide(L)'
;MATEHNLSIPLNTLGQRILIIGNSCSGKSTLGAHLAASLNVPFVELDALNWEPNWVGLNDTNLDELMRRMQTAAAGDSGSMPLSTK
;
A
#
# COMPACT_ATOMS: atom_id res chain seq x y z
N MET A 1 27.10 -0.63 25.89
CA MET A 1 26.35 -1.85 25.55
C MET A 1 24.94 -1.41 25.22
N ALA A 2 24.62 -1.30 23.93
CA ALA A 2 23.31 -0.84 23.49
C ALA A 2 22.29 -1.96 23.72
N THR A 3 21.24 -1.67 24.47
CA THR A 3 20.14 -2.58 24.73
C THR A 3 19.34 -2.76 23.44
N GLU A 4 19.45 -3.93 22.83
CA GLU A 4 18.61 -4.32 21.71
C GLU A 4 17.19 -4.59 22.24
N HIS A 5 16.29 -3.62 22.06
CA HIS A 5 14.87 -3.83 22.30
C HIS A 5 14.29 -4.66 21.17
N ASN A 6 14.39 -5.99 21.31
CA ASN A 6 13.70 -6.94 20.44
C ASN A 6 12.19 -6.85 20.70
N LEU A 7 11.52 -5.94 20.00
CA LEU A 7 10.07 -5.78 20.06
C LEU A 7 9.43 -6.90 19.23
N SER A 8 9.37 -8.10 19.80
CA SER A 8 8.63 -9.23 19.22
C SER A 8 7.13 -9.00 19.40
N ILE A 9 6.56 -8.03 18.68
CA ILE A 9 5.12 -7.96 18.52
C ILE A 9 4.75 -9.14 17.60
N PRO A 10 3.93 -10.10 18.06
CA PRO A 10 3.47 -11.15 17.16
C PRO A 10 2.76 -10.48 15.99
N LEU A 11 3.16 -10.80 14.75
CA LEU A 11 2.63 -10.17 13.53
C LEU A 11 1.09 -10.23 13.45
N ASN A 12 0.48 -11.19 14.16
CA ASN A 12 -0.96 -11.34 14.29
C ASN A 12 -1.68 -10.21 15.07
N THR A 13 -0.94 -9.33 15.76
CA THR A 13 -1.50 -8.22 16.58
C THR A 13 -1.50 -6.88 15.85
N LEU A 14 -0.69 -6.71 14.79
CA LEU A 14 -0.59 -5.44 14.02
C LEU A 14 -1.71 -5.26 12.98
N GLY A 15 -2.67 -6.18 12.92
CA GLY A 15 -3.65 -6.27 11.84
C GLY A 15 -3.05 -6.86 10.57
N GLN A 16 -3.91 -7.26 9.63
CA GLN A 16 -3.46 -7.87 8.36
C GLN A 16 -3.10 -6.84 7.28
N ARG A 17 -3.28 -5.54 7.53
CA ARG A 17 -3.18 -4.47 6.53
C ARG A 17 -2.60 -3.19 7.14
N ILE A 18 -1.67 -2.58 6.43
CA ILE A 18 -1.00 -1.34 6.83
C ILE A 18 -1.37 -0.25 5.82
N LEU A 19 -1.95 0.85 6.30
CA LEU A 19 -2.25 2.04 5.49
C LEU A 19 -1.31 3.18 5.90
N ILE A 20 -0.55 3.71 4.94
CA ILE A 20 0.39 4.81 5.15
C ILE A 20 -0.21 6.10 4.58
N ILE A 21 -0.53 7.06 5.45
CA ILE A 21 -1.12 8.36 5.09
C ILE A 21 -0.18 9.48 5.53
N GLY A 22 -0.16 10.57 4.77
CA GLY A 22 0.63 11.76 5.07
C GLY A 22 0.70 12.71 3.89
N ASN A 23 1.24 13.90 4.14
CA ASN A 23 1.31 14.98 3.16
C ASN A 23 2.10 14.57 1.90
N SER A 24 1.90 15.31 0.81
CA SER A 24 2.73 15.14 -0.39
C SER A 24 4.21 15.31 -0.05
N CYS A 25 5.09 14.57 -0.73
CA CYS A 25 6.55 14.56 -0.53
C CYS A 25 7.06 14.15 0.86
N SER A 26 6.22 13.59 1.75
CA SER A 26 6.66 13.14 3.09
C SER A 26 7.38 11.78 3.10
N GLY A 27 7.67 11.18 1.94
CA GLY A 27 8.38 9.89 1.83
C GLY A 27 7.53 8.64 2.05
N LYS A 28 6.19 8.71 1.95
CA LYS A 28 5.28 7.57 2.15
C LYS A 28 5.62 6.36 1.29
N SER A 29 5.86 6.57 0.00
CA SER A 29 6.22 5.51 -0.94
C SER A 29 7.55 4.85 -0.56
N THR A 30 8.54 5.64 -0.14
CA THR A 30 9.83 5.15 0.35
C THR A 30 9.66 4.30 1.61
N LEU A 31 8.92 4.81 2.60
CA LEU A 31 8.63 4.08 3.84
C LEU A 31 7.84 2.79 3.56
N GLY A 32 6.82 2.86 2.70
CA GLY A 32 5.98 1.73 2.34
C GLY A 32 6.76 0.63 1.64
N ALA A 33 7.61 0.97 0.68
CA ALA A 33 8.48 0.00 0.01
C ALA A 33 9.46 -0.67 0.98
N HIS A 34 10.12 0.10 1.86
CA HIS A 34 11.03 -0.45 2.87
C HIS A 34 10.31 -1.35 3.89
N LEU A 35 9.14 -0.93 4.35
CA LEU A 35 8.34 -1.68 5.31
C LEU A 35 7.82 -2.99 4.70
N ALA A 36 7.31 -2.93 3.47
CA ALA A 36 6.85 -4.09 2.73
C ALA A 36 7.97 -5.12 2.50
N ALA A 37 9.16 -4.65 2.09
CA ALA A 37 10.34 -5.50 1.95
C ALA A 37 10.77 -6.14 3.28
N SER A 38 10.75 -5.37 4.38
CA SER A 38 11.15 -5.86 5.71
C SER A 38 10.17 -6.89 6.28
N LEU A 39 8.88 -6.75 5.98
CA LEU A 39 7.82 -7.66 6.43
C LEU A 39 7.53 -8.79 5.43
N ASN A 40 8.15 -8.76 4.25
CA ASN A 40 7.87 -9.66 3.14
C ASN A 40 6.36 -9.71 2.77
N VAL A 41 5.76 -8.53 2.61
CA VAL A 41 4.34 -8.38 2.24
C VAL A 41 4.20 -7.58 0.95
N PRO A 42 3.08 -7.71 0.21
CA PRO A 42 2.82 -6.90 -0.97
C PRO A 42 2.77 -5.40 -0.66
N PHE A 43 3.25 -4.59 -1.60
CA PHE A 43 3.16 -3.13 -1.58
C PHE A 43 2.23 -2.66 -2.71
N VAL A 44 1.25 -1.82 -2.38
CA VAL A 44 0.29 -1.27 -3.34
C VAL A 44 0.16 0.24 -3.11
N GLU A 45 0.34 1.02 -4.17
CA GLU A 45 0.12 2.46 -4.18
C GLU A 45 -1.37 2.76 -4.46
N LEU A 46 -2.03 3.50 -3.57
CA LEU A 46 -3.45 3.83 -3.73
C LEU A 46 -3.71 4.68 -4.99
N ASP A 47 -2.78 5.58 -5.31
CA ASP A 47 -2.86 6.41 -6.52
C ASP A 47 -2.89 5.53 -7.79
N ALA A 48 -2.17 4.41 -7.81
CA ALA A 48 -2.16 3.50 -8.95
C ALA A 48 -3.50 2.78 -9.15
N LEU A 49 -4.33 2.67 -8.11
CA LEU A 49 -5.66 2.09 -8.21
C LEU A 49 -6.70 3.11 -8.68
N ASN A 50 -6.52 4.38 -8.35
CA ASN A 50 -7.50 5.44 -8.59
C ASN A 50 -7.43 6.06 -9.99
N TRP A 51 -6.23 6.23 -10.55
CA TRP A 51 -6.04 7.00 -11.78
C TRP A 51 -6.10 6.11 -13.03
N GLU A 52 -7.02 6.46 -13.92
CA GLU A 52 -7.14 5.93 -15.28
C GLU A 52 -6.33 6.78 -16.30
N PRO A 53 -6.15 6.28 -17.54
CA PRO A 53 -5.61 7.09 -18.63
C PRO A 53 -6.34 8.42 -18.77
N ASN A 54 -5.60 9.45 -19.18
CA ASN A 54 -6.08 10.83 -19.26
C ASN A 54 -6.42 11.46 -17.89
N TRP A 55 -5.84 10.97 -16.79
CA TRP A 55 -6.00 11.54 -15.45
C TRP A 55 -7.45 11.51 -14.95
N VAL A 56 -8.20 10.48 -15.32
CA VAL A 56 -9.58 10.29 -14.85
C VAL A 56 -9.54 9.55 -13.50
N GLY A 57 -10.10 10.16 -12.46
CA GLY A 57 -10.15 9.57 -11.11
C GLY A 57 -11.37 8.68 -10.92
N LEU A 58 -11.17 7.43 -10.50
CA LEU A 58 -12.26 6.51 -10.20
C LEU A 58 -13.04 6.90 -8.94
N ASN A 59 -12.41 7.57 -7.98
CA ASN A 59 -13.09 8.14 -6.81
C ASN A 59 -14.26 9.07 -7.21
N ASP A 60 -14.14 9.75 -8.35
CA ASP A 60 -15.12 10.71 -8.84
C ASP A 60 -16.04 10.11 -9.91
N THR A 61 -15.55 9.15 -10.70
CA THR A 61 -16.26 8.63 -11.90
C THR A 61 -16.88 7.25 -11.72
N ASN A 62 -16.26 6.37 -10.94
CA ASN A 62 -16.73 4.99 -10.75
C ASN A 62 -16.17 4.41 -9.44
N LEU A 63 -16.82 4.76 -8.34
CA LEU A 63 -16.42 4.36 -6.99
C LEU A 63 -16.46 2.84 -6.78
N ASP A 64 -17.40 2.14 -7.43
CA ASP A 64 -17.52 0.69 -7.33
C ASP A 64 -16.30 -0.03 -7.90
N GLU A 65 -15.78 0.45 -9.04
CA GLU A 65 -14.54 -0.07 -9.63
C GLU A 65 -13.32 0.22 -8.75
N LEU A 66 -13.23 1.41 -8.16
CA LEU A 66 -12.17 1.74 -7.19
C LEU A 66 -12.21 0.77 -6.00
N MET A 67 -13.38 0.55 -5.42
CA MET A 67 -13.56 -0.36 -4.28
C MET A 67 -13.18 -1.79 -4.66
N ARG A 68 -13.58 -2.26 -5.85
CA ARG A 68 -13.19 -3.59 -6.36
C ARG A 68 -11.67 -3.72 -6.45
N ARG A 69 -10.97 -2.73 -6.99
CA ARG A 69 -9.49 -2.72 -7.09
C ARG A 69 -8.82 -2.75 -5.72
N MET A 70 -9.32 -1.94 -4.78
CA MET A 70 -8.82 -1.93 -3.40
C MET A 70 -9.02 -3.29 -2.72
N GLN A 71 -10.17 -3.93 -2.91
CA GLN A 71 -10.45 -5.26 -2.36
C GLN A 71 -9.52 -6.33 -2.95
N THR A 72 -9.32 -6.34 -4.27
CA THR A 72 -8.39 -7.28 -4.92
C THR A 72 -6.96 -7.09 -4.44
N ALA A 73 -6.47 -5.85 -4.39
CA ALA A 73 -5.14 -5.53 -3.88
C ALA A 73 -4.96 -5.95 -2.41
N ALA A 74 -5.99 -5.77 -1.59
CA ALA A 74 -5.97 -6.09 -0.17
C ALA A 74 -6.20 -7.57 0.16
N ALA A 75 -6.56 -8.40 -0.83
CA ALA A 75 -6.71 -9.86 -0.69
C ALA A 75 -5.39 -10.63 -0.85
N GLY A 76 -4.29 -9.95 -1.22
CA GLY A 76 -2.96 -10.54 -1.29
C GLY A 76 -2.70 -11.39 -2.54
N ASP A 77 -3.62 -11.39 -3.51
CA ASP A 77 -3.41 -12.07 -4.78
C ASP A 77 -2.36 -11.30 -5.58
N SER A 78 -1.19 -11.91 -5.75
CA SER A 78 0.02 -11.34 -6.36
C SER A 78 -0.11 -11.17 -7.87
N GLY A 79 -1.29 -10.77 -8.35
CA GLY A 79 -1.48 -10.33 -9.72
C GLY A 79 -0.70 -9.05 -9.91
N SER A 80 0.56 -9.18 -10.31
CA SER A 80 1.49 -8.14 -10.79
C SER A 80 0.74 -6.91 -11.32
N MET A 81 0.43 -5.96 -10.43
CA MET A 81 0.01 -4.65 -10.86
C MET A 81 1.27 -3.91 -11.27
N PRO A 82 1.36 -3.43 -12.52
CA PRO A 82 2.53 -2.69 -12.95
C PRO A 82 2.72 -1.50 -12.01
N LEU A 83 3.95 -1.34 -11.50
CA LEU A 83 4.34 -0.12 -10.81
C LEU A 83 3.92 1.04 -11.71
N SER A 84 2.99 1.86 -11.24
CA SER A 84 2.61 3.09 -11.94
C SER A 84 3.85 3.97 -11.97
N THR A 85 4.56 3.92 -13.09
CA THR A 85 5.73 4.74 -13.34
C THR A 85 5.17 6.07 -13.80
N LYS A 86 5.07 7.02 -12.86
CA LYS A 86 4.81 8.42 -13.20
C LYS A 86 5.89 8.96 -14.13
#